data_AF-A0A1G1LE03-F1
#
_entry.id   AF-A0A1G1LE03-F1
#
_cell.length_a   1.000
_cell.length_b   1.000
_cell.length_c   1.000
_cell.angle_alpha   90.00
_cell.angle_beta   90.00
_cell.angle_gamma   90.00
#
_symmetry.space_group_name_H-M   'P 1'
#
loop_
_entity.id
_entity.type
_entity.pdbx_description
1 polymer ?
#
loop_
_entity_poly.entity_id
_entity_poly.type
_entity_poly.pdbx_seq_one_letter_code
_entity_poly.pdbx_strand_id
1 'polypeptide(L)'
;MKSGYKNLSKDELYLISRAEFEKQKLITTPFVQKLFPDKNKASRVLFFLAKKGRLLKIEKGKYVLVPIKAPNQQWMPNEFILAALWMGTAPYYIGYFTMYNYWGFTEQIPRTIFVLNTAKSRKTVIQGIRYEAVKIDPGKYYGVQKIKIEDQEVCISDKERTLVDFAYNPLGSMRNFESALQTALKEIDVEKFIRYLKQFPVVSVRKRAGFLLRELGCGNKALEGLRKSLGTTRTIVLLNPFNPARQGKLDKEWQVIVNR
;
A
#
# COMPACT_ATOMS: atom_id res chain seq x y z
N MET A 1 4.21 13.62 36.94
CA MET A 1 3.58 13.88 35.62
C MET A 1 2.15 14.37 35.84
N LYS A 2 1.75 15.54 35.31
CA LYS A 2 0.33 15.94 35.33
C LYS A 2 -0.46 14.92 34.52
N SER A 3 -1.55 14.40 35.10
CA SER A 3 -2.53 13.58 34.40
C SER A 3 -2.95 14.31 33.11
N GLY A 4 -2.78 13.68 31.95
CA GLY A 4 -3.22 14.22 30.66
C GLY A 4 -4.73 14.16 30.46
N TYR A 5 -5.47 13.62 31.44
CA TYR A 5 -6.90 13.40 31.36
C TYR A 5 -7.66 14.73 31.47
N LYS A 6 -8.39 15.08 30.42
CA LYS A 6 -9.29 16.23 30.37
C LYS A 6 -10.72 15.78 30.63
N ASN A 7 -11.51 16.59 31.34
CA ASN A 7 -12.91 16.30 31.60
C ASN A 7 -13.70 16.09 30.30
N LEU A 8 -14.61 15.10 30.32
CA LEU A 8 -15.51 14.80 29.21
C LEU A 8 -16.91 15.38 29.50
N SER A 9 -17.54 15.98 28.51
CA SER A 9 -18.95 16.37 28.60
C SER A 9 -19.85 15.13 28.46
N LYS A 10 -21.14 15.26 28.80
CA LYS A 10 -22.13 14.18 28.64
C LYS A 10 -22.21 13.70 27.19
N ASP A 11 -22.20 14.63 26.22
CA ASP A 11 -22.25 14.30 24.80
C ASP A 11 -20.96 13.61 24.31
N GLU A 12 -19.80 14.05 24.80
CA GLU A 12 -18.51 13.44 24.47
C GLU A 12 -18.42 12.01 25.00
N LEU A 13 -18.84 11.80 26.25
CA LEU A 13 -18.91 10.48 26.87
C LEU A 13 -19.90 9.59 26.12
N TYR A 14 -21.07 10.11 25.74
CA TYR A 14 -22.08 9.38 24.99
C TYR A 14 -21.56 8.90 23.62
N LEU A 15 -20.82 9.75 22.89
CA LEU A 15 -20.21 9.32 21.63
C LEU A 15 -19.19 8.19 21.84
N ILE A 16 -18.32 8.32 22.85
CA ILE A 16 -17.31 7.30 23.16
C ILE A 16 -17.99 5.98 23.53
N SER A 17 -18.94 6.01 24.46
CA SER A 17 -19.63 4.79 24.92
C SER A 17 -20.37 4.10 23.78
N ARG A 18 -21.04 4.88 22.92
CA ARG A 18 -21.76 4.32 21.76
C ARG A 18 -20.82 3.71 20.74
N ALA A 19 -19.70 4.38 20.45
CA ALA A 19 -18.68 3.87 19.54
C ALA A 19 -18.03 2.58 20.06
N GLU A 20 -17.69 2.51 21.34
CA GLU A 20 -17.11 1.29 21.94
C GLU A 20 -18.12 0.13 21.97
N PHE A 21 -19.39 0.40 22.33
CA PHE A 21 -20.47 -0.59 22.33
C PHE A 21 -20.69 -1.19 20.94
N GLU A 22 -20.74 -0.34 19.90
CA GLU A 22 -20.91 -0.76 18.51
C GLU A 22 -19.60 -1.24 17.85
N LYS A 23 -18.48 -1.27 18.59
CA LYS A 23 -17.14 -1.62 18.08
C LYS A 23 -16.72 -0.78 16.85
N GLN A 24 -17.15 0.49 16.82
CA GLN A 24 -16.85 1.42 15.74
C GLN A 24 -15.41 1.94 15.87
N LYS A 25 -14.52 1.41 15.03
CA LYS A 25 -13.12 1.86 14.97
C LYS A 25 -12.93 3.14 14.16
N LEU A 26 -13.75 3.33 13.14
CA LEU A 26 -13.75 4.51 12.28
C LEU A 26 -14.96 5.38 12.60
N ILE A 27 -14.73 6.46 13.32
CA ILE A 27 -15.74 7.48 13.62
C ILE A 27 -15.84 8.41 12.43
N THR A 28 -16.96 8.34 11.70
CA THR A 28 -17.23 9.19 10.55
C THR A 28 -18.18 10.32 10.91
N THR A 29 -18.12 11.46 10.20
CA THR A 29 -19.10 12.53 10.38
C THR A 29 -20.55 12.04 10.20
N PRO A 30 -20.89 11.22 9.19
CA PRO A 30 -22.22 10.61 9.09
C PRO A 30 -22.62 9.77 10.32
N PHE A 31 -21.70 9.00 10.90
CA PHE A 31 -21.97 8.23 12.12
C PHE A 31 -22.33 9.16 13.28
N VAL A 32 -21.55 10.22 13.50
CA VAL A 32 -21.82 11.18 14.60
C VAL A 32 -23.12 11.96 14.37
N GLN A 33 -23.43 12.32 13.13
CA GLN A 33 -24.68 13.03 12.81
C GLN A 33 -25.94 12.18 13.04
N LYS A 34 -25.84 10.85 13.00
CA LYS A 34 -26.95 9.97 13.43
C LYS A 34 -27.21 10.04 14.94
N LEU A 35 -26.15 10.26 15.73
CA LEU A 35 -26.25 10.36 17.19
C LEU A 35 -26.61 11.78 17.66
N PHE A 36 -26.21 12.80 16.89
CA PHE A 36 -26.48 14.21 17.16
C PHE A 36 -27.05 14.87 15.88
N PRO A 37 -28.38 14.97 15.73
CA PRO A 37 -29.01 15.54 14.54
C PRO A 37 -28.61 17.00 14.26
N ASP A 38 -28.34 17.79 15.31
CA ASP A 38 -27.75 19.12 15.17
C ASP A 38 -26.29 19.01 14.68
N LYS A 39 -26.04 19.48 13.45
CA LYS A 39 -24.74 19.48 12.79
C LYS A 39 -23.69 20.30 13.55
N ASN A 40 -24.08 21.40 14.19
CA ASN A 40 -23.17 22.22 14.99
C ASN A 40 -22.74 21.48 16.25
N LYS A 41 -23.70 20.80 16.91
CA LYS A 41 -23.43 19.93 18.06
C LYS A 41 -22.49 18.79 17.68
N ALA A 42 -22.79 18.03 16.62
CA ALA A 42 -21.92 16.95 16.12
C ALA A 42 -20.49 17.41 15.84
N SER A 43 -20.35 18.57 15.19
CA SER A 43 -19.05 19.16 14.85
C SER A 43 -18.28 19.59 16.10
N ARG A 44 -18.96 20.18 17.10
CA ARG A 44 -18.37 20.55 18.39
C ARG A 44 -17.88 19.33 19.15
N VAL A 45 -18.68 18.26 19.23
CA VAL A 45 -18.29 17.01 19.91
C VAL A 45 -17.02 16.42 19.29
N LEU A 46 -16.98 16.30 17.96
CA LEU A 46 -15.80 15.84 17.23
C LEU A 46 -14.57 16.73 17.49
N PHE A 47 -14.75 18.05 17.44
CA PHE A 47 -13.67 19.02 17.67
C PHE A 47 -13.09 18.89 19.07
N PHE A 48 -13.92 18.87 20.10
CA PHE A 48 -13.45 18.81 21.48
C PHE A 48 -12.83 17.46 21.82
N LEU A 49 -13.37 16.34 21.35
CA LEU A 49 -12.74 15.03 21.53
C LEU A 49 -11.37 14.94 20.86
N ALA A 50 -11.23 15.48 19.64
CA ALA A 50 -9.93 15.56 18.96
C ALA A 50 -8.94 16.45 19.74
N LYS A 51 -9.38 17.63 20.21
CA LYS A 51 -8.59 18.54 21.05
C LYS A 51 -8.19 17.91 22.39
N LYS A 52 -8.99 16.97 22.89
CA LYS A 52 -8.76 16.21 24.12
C LYS A 52 -7.98 14.91 23.90
N GLY A 53 -7.48 14.64 22.68
CA GLY A 53 -6.71 13.44 22.39
C GLY A 53 -7.53 12.15 22.42
N ARG A 54 -8.87 12.24 22.36
CA ARG A 54 -9.78 11.09 22.36
C ARG A 54 -10.15 10.62 20.95
N LEU A 55 -9.91 11.46 19.95
CA LEU A 55 -10.09 11.14 18.53
C LEU A 55 -8.82 11.50 17.76
N LEU A 56 -8.26 10.54 17.03
CA LEU A 56 -7.18 10.76 16.09
C LEU A 56 -7.78 11.07 14.71
N LYS A 57 -7.58 12.29 14.21
CA LYS A 57 -8.07 12.67 12.88
C LYS A 57 -7.19 12.04 11.80
N ILE A 58 -7.77 11.22 10.92
CA ILE A 58 -7.06 10.59 9.80
C ILE A 58 -7.32 11.32 8.47
N GLU A 59 -8.55 11.81 8.29
CA GLU A 59 -8.89 12.76 7.22
C GLU A 59 -10.09 13.62 7.64
N LYS A 60 -10.47 14.62 6.84
CA LYS A 60 -11.63 15.45 7.15
C LYS A 60 -12.87 14.55 7.26
N GLY A 61 -13.50 14.56 8.44
CA GLY A 61 -14.69 13.76 8.71
C GLY A 61 -14.46 12.29 9.01
N LYS A 62 -13.19 11.86 9.20
CA LYS A 62 -12.82 10.52 9.65
C LYS A 62 -11.85 10.57 10.80
N TYR A 63 -12.18 9.86 11.86
CA TYR A 63 -11.42 9.82 13.10
C TYR A 63 -11.31 8.39 13.60
N VAL A 64 -10.22 8.07 14.28
CA VAL A 64 -10.05 6.82 15.02
C VAL A 64 -10.27 7.12 16.50
N LEU A 65 -11.09 6.31 17.15
CA LEU A 65 -11.32 6.43 18.59
C LEU A 65 -10.09 5.96 19.37
N VAL A 66 -9.61 6.80 20.27
CA VAL A 66 -8.63 6.39 21.29
C VAL A 66 -9.40 5.68 22.41
N PRO A 67 -9.18 4.38 22.66
CA PRO A 67 -9.96 3.63 23.66
C PRO A 67 -9.91 4.25 25.06
N ILE A 68 -10.96 4.12 25.88
CA ILE A 68 -10.92 4.58 27.29
C ILE A 68 -9.79 3.90 28.06
N LYS A 69 -9.57 2.61 27.77
CA LYS A 69 -8.50 1.80 28.36
C LYS A 69 -7.07 2.25 28.02
N ALA A 70 -6.86 3.22 27.12
CA ALA A 70 -5.53 3.71 26.76
C ALA A 70 -4.92 4.54 27.91
N PRO A 71 -3.85 4.08 28.56
CA PRO A 71 -3.19 4.83 29.63
C PRO A 71 -2.70 6.17 29.10
N ASN A 72 -2.95 7.26 29.83
CA ASN A 72 -2.58 8.63 29.47
C ASN A 72 -3.05 9.07 28.06
N GLN A 73 -4.07 8.39 27.49
CA GLN A 73 -4.51 8.59 26.10
C GLN A 73 -3.41 8.34 25.06
N GLN A 74 -2.33 7.66 25.45
CA GLN A 74 -1.25 7.23 24.55
C GLN A 74 -1.66 5.91 23.93
N TRP A 75 -2.19 5.97 22.72
CA TRP A 75 -2.51 4.79 21.93
C TRP A 75 -2.50 5.14 20.45
N MET A 76 -1.95 4.24 19.65
CA MET A 76 -1.96 4.33 18.21
C MET A 76 -2.22 2.93 17.66
N PRO A 77 -3.16 2.77 16.71
CA PRO A 77 -3.30 1.49 16.03
C PRO A 77 -2.02 1.23 15.21
N ASN A 78 -1.77 -0.03 14.90
CA ASN A 78 -0.76 -0.41 13.91
C ASN A 78 -0.92 0.41 12.61
N GLU A 79 0.19 0.79 11.98
CA GLU A 79 0.19 1.64 10.78
C GLU A 79 -0.61 1.05 9.60
N PHE A 80 -0.67 -0.28 9.48
CA PHE A 80 -1.41 -0.96 8.44
C PHE A 80 -2.92 -0.93 8.73
N ILE A 81 -3.31 -1.02 10.00
CA ILE A 81 -4.70 -0.81 10.43
C ILE A 81 -5.11 0.65 10.14
N LEU A 82 -4.23 1.62 10.41
CA LEU A 82 -4.52 3.02 10.14
C LEU A 82 -4.69 3.30 8.65
N ALA A 83 -3.87 2.68 7.79
CA ALA A 83 -4.05 2.70 6.33
C ALA A 83 -5.41 2.11 5.91
N ALA A 84 -5.80 0.97 6.48
CA ALA A 84 -7.09 0.34 6.22
C ALA A 84 -8.27 1.25 6.57
N LEU A 85 -8.26 1.84 7.77
CA LEU A 85 -9.29 2.78 8.23
C LEU A 85 -9.32 4.06 7.37
N TRP A 86 -8.15 4.51 6.90
CA TRP A 86 -8.06 5.68 6.02
C TRP A 86 -8.69 5.42 4.64
N MET A 87 -8.52 4.22 4.09
CA MET A 87 -9.17 3.79 2.85
C MET A 87 -10.66 3.56 3.03
N GLY A 88 -11.08 3.02 4.18
CA GLY A 88 -12.49 2.71 4.45
C GLY A 88 -12.99 1.60 3.52
N THR A 89 -13.97 1.91 2.67
CA THR A 89 -14.55 0.95 1.72
C THR A 89 -13.89 0.94 0.35
N ALA A 90 -12.93 1.83 0.09
CA ALA A 90 -12.23 1.87 -1.20
C ALA A 90 -11.35 0.62 -1.37
N PRO A 91 -11.36 -0.06 -2.53
CA PRO A 91 -10.41 -1.12 -2.82
C PRO A 91 -8.98 -0.60 -2.71
N TYR A 92 -8.17 -1.27 -1.89
CA TYR A 92 -6.79 -0.89 -1.62
C TYR A 92 -5.93 -2.10 -1.27
N TYR A 93 -4.61 -1.92 -1.38
CA TYR A 93 -3.63 -2.76 -0.72
C TYR A 93 -2.42 -1.91 -0.31
N ILE A 94 -1.77 -2.31 0.77
CA ILE A 94 -0.45 -1.78 1.10
C ILE A 94 0.55 -2.45 0.16
N GLY A 95 1.40 -1.66 -0.49
CA GLY A 95 2.29 -2.12 -1.55
C GLY A 95 3.56 -1.29 -1.64
N TYR A 96 4.22 -1.31 -2.81
CA TYR A 96 5.49 -0.62 -3.06
C TYR A 96 6.53 -0.87 -1.95
N PHE A 97 7.35 0.14 -1.63
CA PHE A 97 8.49 0.02 -0.74
C PHE A 97 8.12 -0.58 0.62
N THR A 98 6.93 -0.28 1.13
CA THR A 98 6.40 -0.89 2.35
C THR A 98 6.40 -2.41 2.25
N MET A 99 5.91 -2.96 1.14
CA MET A 99 5.87 -4.40 0.91
C MET A 99 7.18 -4.98 0.39
N TYR A 100 8.03 -4.20 -0.27
CA TYR A 100 9.38 -4.67 -0.63
C TYR A 100 10.16 -5.04 0.63
N ASN A 101 10.07 -4.22 1.68
CA ASN A 101 10.70 -4.51 2.95
C ASN A 101 9.98 -5.65 3.70
N TYR A 102 8.65 -5.63 3.78
CA TYR A 102 7.86 -6.69 4.44
C TYR A 102 8.18 -8.10 3.91
N TRP A 103 8.36 -8.26 2.60
CA TRP A 103 8.69 -9.56 1.97
C TRP A 103 10.19 -9.86 1.90
N GLY A 104 11.05 -9.01 2.48
CA GLY A 104 12.50 -9.22 2.50
C GLY A 104 13.23 -8.92 1.18
N PHE A 105 12.60 -8.22 0.24
CA PHE A 105 13.25 -7.81 -1.02
C PHE A 105 14.22 -6.65 -0.85
N THR A 106 14.21 -6.01 0.33
CA THR A 106 15.16 -4.97 0.69
C THR A 106 15.26 -4.86 2.21
N GLU A 107 16.47 -4.63 2.71
CA GLU A 107 16.74 -4.33 4.12
C GLU A 107 16.45 -2.85 4.44
N GLN A 108 16.24 -2.00 3.44
CA GLN A 108 15.98 -0.59 3.65
C GLN A 108 14.62 -0.38 4.30
N ILE A 109 14.60 0.32 5.43
CA ILE A 109 13.37 0.58 6.19
C ILE A 109 12.59 1.73 5.54
N PRO A 110 11.33 1.50 5.13
CA PRO A 110 10.50 2.53 4.52
C PRO A 110 10.08 3.59 5.54
N ARG A 111 10.22 4.87 5.19
CA ARG A 111 9.73 6.01 6.01
C ARG A 111 8.28 6.41 5.70
N THR A 112 7.67 5.76 4.72
CA THR A 112 6.32 6.05 4.22
C THR A 112 5.57 4.74 4.01
N ILE A 113 4.30 4.70 4.43
CA ILE A 113 3.38 3.62 4.14
C ILE A 113 2.69 3.93 2.80
N PHE A 114 2.97 3.12 1.79
CA PHE A 114 2.38 3.24 0.46
C PHE A 114 1.09 2.43 0.37
N VAL A 115 -0.01 3.10 0.00
CA VAL A 115 -1.34 2.51 -0.09
C VAL A 115 -1.86 2.66 -1.52
N LEU A 116 -1.73 1.59 -2.30
CA LEU A 116 -2.23 1.55 -3.67
C LEU A 116 -3.73 1.32 -3.63
N ASN A 117 -4.49 2.13 -4.36
CA ASN A 117 -5.95 2.12 -4.29
C ASN A 117 -6.59 2.66 -5.58
N THR A 118 -7.89 2.46 -5.77
CA THR A 118 -8.59 2.90 -7.00
C THR A 118 -9.27 4.26 -6.86
N ALA A 119 -9.24 4.89 -5.69
CA ALA A 119 -10.08 6.05 -5.37
C ALA A 119 -9.32 7.39 -5.33
N LYS A 120 -8.17 7.45 -4.66
CA LYS A 120 -7.49 8.71 -4.27
C LYS A 120 -5.97 8.67 -4.46
N SER A 121 -5.42 9.83 -4.80
CA SER A 121 -3.98 10.11 -4.84
C SER A 121 -3.67 11.25 -3.86
N ARG A 122 -2.95 10.97 -2.78
CA ARG A 122 -2.72 11.96 -1.71
C ARG A 122 -1.59 11.54 -0.77
N LYS A 123 -0.77 12.51 -0.35
CA LYS A 123 0.17 12.38 0.77
C LYS A 123 -0.44 12.95 2.04
N THR A 124 -0.23 12.29 3.17
CA THR A 124 -0.66 12.77 4.49
C THR A 124 0.28 12.31 5.58
N VAL A 125 0.27 13.01 6.72
CA VAL A 125 0.96 12.59 7.93
C VAL A 125 -0.09 12.38 9.01
N ILE A 126 -0.10 11.21 9.62
CA ILE A 126 -1.04 10.85 10.70
C ILE A 126 -0.18 10.43 11.89
N GLN A 127 -0.23 11.20 12.98
CA GLN A 127 0.55 10.94 14.21
C GLN A 127 2.06 10.74 13.94
N GLY A 128 2.64 11.55 13.04
CA GLY A 128 4.07 11.48 12.69
C GLY A 128 4.43 10.44 11.62
N ILE A 129 3.52 9.52 11.29
CA ILE A 129 3.75 8.51 10.23
C ILE A 129 3.30 9.08 8.89
N ARG A 130 4.16 8.93 7.86
CA ARG A 130 3.87 9.38 6.49
C ARG A 130 3.09 8.29 5.75
N TYR A 131 2.01 8.69 5.10
CA TYR A 131 1.23 7.84 4.21
C TYR A 131 1.15 8.45 2.83
N GLU A 132 1.22 7.60 1.82
CA GLU A 132 1.05 7.97 0.42
C GLU A 132 0.01 7.06 -0.23
N ALA A 133 -1.18 7.61 -0.46
CA ALA A 133 -2.19 6.97 -1.28
C ALA A 133 -1.81 7.16 -2.74
N VAL A 134 -1.61 6.05 -3.45
CA VAL A 134 -1.29 6.02 -4.89
C VAL A 134 -2.51 5.51 -5.63
N LYS A 135 -3.12 6.37 -6.46
CA LYS A 135 -4.23 5.94 -7.30
C LYS A 135 -3.71 5.07 -8.45
N ILE A 136 -4.25 3.87 -8.58
CA ILE A 136 -3.95 2.94 -9.66
C ILE A 136 -5.20 2.65 -10.49
N ASP A 137 -4.99 2.25 -11.75
CA ASP A 137 -6.05 1.73 -12.59
C ASP A 137 -6.64 0.45 -11.98
N PRO A 138 -7.97 0.21 -12.06
CA PRO A 138 -8.58 -1.01 -11.55
C PRO A 138 -7.95 -2.30 -12.11
N GLY A 139 -7.46 -2.29 -13.35
CA GLY A 139 -6.74 -3.43 -13.95
C GLY A 139 -5.42 -3.79 -13.26
N LYS A 140 -4.86 -2.90 -12.43
CA LYS A 140 -3.66 -3.16 -11.60
C LYS A 140 -4.01 -3.65 -10.18
N TYR A 141 -5.29 -3.78 -9.85
CA TYR A 141 -5.77 -4.27 -8.56
C TYR A 141 -5.98 -5.79 -8.59
N TYR A 142 -4.92 -6.53 -8.31
CA TYR A 142 -4.92 -8.00 -8.21
C TYR A 142 -3.73 -8.45 -7.34
N GLY A 143 -3.65 -9.74 -7.00
CA GLY A 143 -2.59 -10.28 -6.14
C GLY A 143 -2.62 -9.65 -4.75
N VAL A 144 -3.83 -9.41 -4.24
CA VAL A 144 -4.09 -8.86 -2.92
C VAL A 144 -4.45 -10.00 -1.99
N GLN A 145 -3.76 -10.09 -0.86
CA GLN A 145 -4.10 -11.00 0.23
C GLN A 145 -4.48 -10.21 1.48
N LYS A 146 -5.22 -10.87 2.38
CA LYS A 146 -5.60 -10.29 3.67
C LYS A 146 -4.75 -10.89 4.78
N ILE A 147 -4.20 -10.02 5.61
CA ILE A 147 -3.55 -10.42 6.86
C ILE A 147 -4.38 -9.93 8.04
N LYS A 148 -4.35 -10.68 9.14
CA LYS A 148 -5.00 -10.28 10.39
C LYS A 148 -3.97 -9.60 11.29
N ILE A 149 -4.22 -8.34 11.63
CA ILE A 149 -3.44 -7.57 12.60
C ILE A 149 -4.41 -7.18 13.71
N GLU A 150 -4.11 -7.61 14.94
CA GLU A 150 -5.04 -7.52 16.07
C GLU A 150 -6.40 -8.16 15.69
N ASP A 151 -7.48 -7.39 15.73
CA ASP A 151 -8.84 -7.76 15.34
C ASP A 151 -9.27 -7.08 14.02
N GLN A 152 -8.33 -6.75 13.12
CA GLN A 152 -8.60 -6.17 11.79
C GLN A 152 -7.99 -7.00 10.66
N GLU A 153 -8.72 -7.05 9.54
CA GLU A 153 -8.15 -7.50 8.27
C GLU A 153 -7.54 -6.32 7.52
N VAL A 154 -6.31 -6.49 7.05
CA VAL A 154 -5.63 -5.51 6.20
C VAL A 154 -5.24 -6.13 4.88
N CYS A 155 -5.50 -5.41 3.79
CA CYS A 155 -5.13 -5.81 2.44
C CYS A 155 -3.67 -5.43 2.14
N ILE A 156 -2.87 -6.42 1.73
CA ILE A 156 -1.48 -6.23 1.29
C ILE A 156 -1.27 -6.88 -0.09
N SER A 157 -0.27 -6.44 -0.86
CA SER A 157 0.18 -7.19 -2.03
C SER A 157 0.84 -8.49 -1.58
N ASP A 158 0.51 -9.60 -2.24
CA ASP A 158 1.24 -10.84 -2.04
C ASP A 158 2.67 -10.77 -2.59
N LYS A 159 3.47 -11.79 -2.31
CA LYS A 159 4.91 -11.78 -2.60
C LYS A 159 5.17 -11.64 -4.11
N GLU A 160 4.45 -12.38 -4.95
CA GLU A 160 4.58 -12.30 -6.41
C GLU A 160 4.10 -10.95 -6.97
N ARG A 161 2.96 -10.43 -6.48
CA ARG A 161 2.44 -9.13 -6.90
C ARG A 161 3.39 -8.00 -6.50
N THR A 162 3.98 -8.11 -5.32
CA THR A 162 4.99 -7.17 -4.82
C THR A 162 6.21 -7.13 -5.75
N LEU A 163 6.66 -8.27 -6.29
CA LEU A 163 7.74 -8.27 -7.30
C LEU A 163 7.31 -7.59 -8.61
N VAL A 164 6.07 -7.75 -9.06
CA VAL A 164 5.58 -7.02 -10.25
C VAL A 164 5.61 -5.52 -9.99
N ASP A 165 5.19 -5.10 -8.81
CA ASP A 165 5.28 -3.70 -8.40
C ASP A 165 6.73 -3.21 -8.32
N PHE A 166 7.65 -4.03 -7.82
CA PHE A 166 9.07 -3.69 -7.75
C PHE A 166 9.69 -3.56 -9.16
N ALA A 167 9.28 -4.41 -10.10
CA ALA A 167 9.67 -4.30 -11.51
C ALA A 167 9.12 -3.03 -12.18
N TYR A 168 7.98 -2.52 -11.71
CA TYR A 168 7.37 -1.28 -12.19
C TYR A 168 7.98 -0.03 -11.57
N ASN A 169 8.24 -0.06 -10.26
CA ASN A 169 8.76 1.06 -9.48
C ASN A 169 9.99 0.65 -8.65
N PRO A 170 11.17 0.48 -9.28
CA PRO A 170 12.38 0.09 -8.57
C PRO A 170 12.87 1.14 -7.57
N LEU A 171 13.48 0.69 -6.48
CA LEU A 171 14.10 1.53 -5.45
C LEU A 171 15.37 2.19 -5.97
N GLY A 172 15.24 3.31 -6.67
CA GLY A 172 16.36 4.14 -7.14
C GLY A 172 17.24 3.52 -8.25
N SER A 173 17.22 2.21 -8.43
CA SER A 173 17.97 1.49 -9.46
C SER A 173 17.28 0.20 -9.86
N MET A 174 17.39 -0.16 -11.13
CA MET A 174 16.92 -1.46 -11.63
C MET A 174 17.73 -2.63 -11.03
N ARG A 175 18.99 -2.41 -10.64
CA ARG A 175 19.83 -3.45 -10.01
C ARG A 175 19.25 -3.95 -8.69
N ASN A 176 18.55 -3.08 -7.94
CA ASN A 176 17.90 -3.47 -6.69
C ASN A 176 16.76 -4.47 -6.95
N PHE A 177 15.98 -4.26 -8.02
CA PHE A 177 14.98 -5.23 -8.44
C PHE A 177 15.62 -6.53 -8.94
N GLU A 178 16.70 -6.44 -9.73
CA GLU A 178 17.42 -7.63 -10.25
C GLU A 178 17.95 -8.53 -9.11
N SER A 179 18.59 -7.94 -8.10
CA SER A 179 19.08 -8.66 -6.93
C SER A 179 17.94 -9.27 -6.10
N ALA A 180 16.86 -8.53 -5.88
CA ALA A 180 15.67 -9.05 -5.21
C ALA A 180 15.02 -10.21 -5.97
N LEU A 181 14.92 -10.09 -7.30
CA LEU A 181 14.37 -11.14 -8.16
C LEU A 181 15.21 -12.41 -8.08
N GLN A 182 16.54 -12.30 -8.19
CA GLN A 182 17.46 -13.45 -8.10
C GLN A 182 17.27 -14.24 -6.80
N THR A 183 17.08 -13.54 -5.68
CA THR A 183 16.86 -14.17 -4.37
C THR A 183 15.45 -14.76 -4.27
N ALA A 184 14.44 -13.98 -4.65
CA ALA A 184 13.04 -14.34 -4.51
C ALA A 184 12.62 -15.53 -5.37
N LEU A 185 13.28 -15.79 -6.51
CA LEU A 185 12.95 -16.92 -7.38
C LEU A 185 13.00 -18.30 -6.68
N LYS A 186 13.72 -18.41 -5.56
CA LYS A 186 13.78 -19.63 -4.75
C LYS A 186 12.59 -19.81 -3.81
N GLU A 187 11.81 -18.76 -3.59
CA GLU A 187 10.81 -18.67 -2.51
C GLU A 187 9.40 -18.29 -3.00
N ILE A 188 9.22 -18.09 -4.30
CA ILE A 188 7.94 -17.69 -4.90
C ILE A 188 7.40 -18.77 -5.83
N ASP A 189 6.10 -18.71 -6.11
CA ASP A 189 5.51 -19.41 -7.23
C ASP A 189 5.82 -18.64 -8.53
N VAL A 190 6.79 -19.14 -9.31
CA VAL A 190 7.24 -18.53 -10.56
C VAL A 190 6.13 -18.48 -11.61
N GLU A 191 5.26 -19.49 -11.67
CA GLU A 191 4.14 -19.51 -12.62
C GLU A 191 3.10 -18.44 -12.27
N LYS A 192 2.80 -18.28 -10.99
CA LYS A 192 1.95 -17.20 -10.48
C LYS A 192 2.57 -15.83 -10.75
N PHE A 193 3.88 -15.65 -10.55
CA PHE A 193 4.57 -14.40 -10.89
C PHE A 193 4.48 -14.08 -12.39
N ILE A 194 4.71 -15.06 -13.27
CA ILE A 194 4.57 -14.90 -14.72
C ILE A 194 3.13 -14.53 -15.11
N ARG A 195 2.13 -15.18 -14.51
CA ARG A 195 0.71 -14.85 -14.71
C ARG A 195 0.41 -13.41 -14.28
N TYR A 196 0.96 -12.97 -13.16
CA TYR A 196 0.83 -11.59 -12.68
C TYR A 196 1.52 -10.58 -13.59
N LEU A 197 2.70 -10.89 -14.14
CA LEU A 197 3.35 -10.06 -15.14
C LEU A 197 2.48 -9.93 -16.40
N LYS A 198 1.93 -11.04 -16.91
CA LYS A 198 1.04 -11.04 -18.09
C LYS A 198 -0.18 -10.14 -17.90
N GLN A 199 -0.77 -10.15 -16.70
CA GLN A 199 -1.90 -9.31 -16.35
C GLN A 199 -1.52 -7.82 -16.21
N PHE A 200 -0.25 -7.51 -15.93
CA PHE A 200 0.18 -6.13 -15.72
C PHE A 200 0.18 -5.34 -17.04
N PRO A 201 -0.51 -4.19 -17.11
CA PRO A 201 -0.75 -3.50 -18.39
C PRO A 201 0.53 -2.91 -19.00
N VAL A 202 1.58 -2.69 -18.21
CA VAL A 202 2.79 -1.99 -18.64
C VAL A 202 3.75 -2.94 -19.37
N VAL A 203 3.81 -2.81 -20.70
CA VAL A 203 4.65 -3.67 -21.57
C VAL A 203 6.14 -3.60 -21.22
N SER A 204 6.66 -2.41 -20.87
CA SER A 204 8.08 -2.26 -20.50
C SER A 204 8.45 -3.05 -19.24
N VAL A 205 7.52 -3.22 -18.29
CA VAL A 205 7.71 -4.07 -17.11
C VAL A 205 7.81 -5.53 -17.51
N ARG A 206 6.87 -6.00 -18.34
CA ARG A 206 6.87 -7.37 -18.85
C ARG A 206 8.14 -7.70 -19.64
N LYS A 207 8.62 -6.79 -20.49
CA LYS A 207 9.87 -6.95 -21.25
C LYS A 207 11.09 -7.07 -20.34
N ARG A 208 11.25 -6.14 -19.39
CA ARG A 208 12.38 -6.14 -18.44
C ARG A 208 12.38 -7.36 -17.55
N ALA A 209 11.24 -7.70 -16.96
CA ALA A 209 11.11 -8.87 -16.10
C ALA A 209 11.34 -10.17 -16.90
N GLY A 210 10.78 -10.29 -18.10
CA GLY A 210 10.98 -11.46 -18.96
C GLY A 210 12.43 -11.66 -19.38
N PHE A 211 13.12 -10.58 -19.75
CA PHE A 211 14.57 -10.62 -20.02
C PHE A 211 15.35 -11.12 -18.79
N LEU A 212 15.11 -10.53 -17.60
CA LEU A 212 15.81 -10.91 -16.38
C LEU A 212 15.51 -12.34 -15.95
N LEU A 213 14.26 -12.80 -16.06
CA LEU A 213 13.90 -14.20 -15.77
C LEU A 213 14.67 -15.17 -16.67
N ARG A 214 14.83 -14.84 -17.96
CA ARG A 214 15.61 -15.67 -18.90
C ARG A 214 17.10 -15.69 -18.50
N GLU A 215 17.68 -14.54 -18.18
CA GLU A 215 19.08 -14.45 -17.71
C GLU A 215 19.31 -15.24 -16.41
N LEU A 216 18.30 -15.32 -15.54
CA LEU A 216 18.32 -16.08 -14.29
C LEU A 216 17.98 -17.57 -14.47
N GLY A 217 17.89 -18.06 -15.71
CA GLY A 217 17.74 -19.48 -16.03
C GLY A 217 16.30 -19.99 -16.04
N CYS A 218 15.28 -19.12 -16.00
CA CYS A 218 13.90 -19.57 -16.18
C CYS A 218 13.70 -20.10 -17.61
N GLY A 219 13.23 -21.34 -17.73
CA GLY A 219 13.13 -22.03 -19.02
C GLY A 219 12.21 -21.34 -20.03
N ASN A 220 12.60 -21.38 -21.30
CA ASN A 220 11.89 -20.70 -22.41
C ASN A 220 10.40 -21.07 -22.51
N LYS A 221 10.02 -22.31 -22.18
CA LYS A 221 8.61 -22.76 -22.19
C LYS A 221 7.76 -21.98 -21.19
N ALA A 222 8.26 -21.73 -19.98
CA ALA A 222 7.54 -20.96 -18.96
C ALA A 222 7.34 -19.49 -19.39
N LEU A 223 8.33 -18.93 -20.09
CA LEU A 223 8.31 -17.54 -20.55
C LEU A 223 7.53 -17.33 -21.84
N GLU A 224 7.19 -18.39 -22.57
CA GLU A 224 6.52 -18.28 -23.87
C GLU A 224 5.19 -17.53 -23.76
N GLY A 225 4.39 -17.84 -22.73
CA GLY A 225 3.13 -17.15 -22.46
C GLY A 225 3.29 -15.67 -22.13
N LEU A 226 4.40 -15.29 -21.47
CA LEU A 226 4.73 -13.89 -21.20
C LEU A 226 5.15 -13.17 -22.48
N ARG A 227 6.00 -13.80 -23.30
CA ARG A 227 6.45 -13.25 -24.59
C ARG A 227 5.27 -13.02 -25.55
N LYS A 228 4.35 -13.98 -25.66
CA LYS A 228 3.12 -13.83 -26.46
C LYS A 228 2.25 -12.66 -25.98
N SER A 229 2.23 -12.38 -24.68
CA SER A 229 1.44 -11.26 -24.12
C SER A 229 1.92 -9.87 -24.55
N LEU A 230 3.15 -9.74 -25.07
CA LEU A 230 3.72 -8.46 -25.51
C LEU A 230 3.04 -7.92 -26.78
N GLY A 231 2.30 -8.78 -27.50
CA GLY A 231 1.61 -8.45 -28.74
C GLY A 231 2.59 -8.08 -29.87
N THR A 232 2.14 -7.25 -30.81
CA THR A 232 2.93 -6.76 -31.95
C THR A 232 3.85 -5.59 -31.60
N THR A 233 3.94 -5.21 -30.32
CA THR A 233 4.64 -4.02 -29.85
C THR A 233 6.16 -4.15 -30.05
N ARG A 234 6.67 -3.54 -31.12
CA ARG A 234 8.12 -3.56 -31.45
C ARG A 234 8.97 -2.56 -30.67
N THR A 235 8.39 -1.81 -29.72
CA THR A 235 9.09 -0.75 -28.98
C THR A 235 10.25 -1.31 -28.16
N ILE A 236 11.45 -0.81 -28.43
CA ILE A 236 12.66 -1.16 -27.69
C ILE A 236 12.69 -0.41 -26.36
N VAL A 237 12.92 -1.11 -25.26
CA VAL A 237 12.97 -0.54 -23.90
C VAL A 237 14.38 -0.64 -23.32
N LEU A 238 14.75 0.29 -22.43
CA LEU A 238 15.99 0.19 -21.66
C LEU A 238 15.80 -0.79 -20.51
N LEU A 239 16.80 -1.63 -20.23
CA LEU A 239 16.79 -2.48 -19.04
C LEU A 239 16.77 -1.62 -17.79
N ASN A 240 17.72 -0.69 -17.70
CA ASN A 240 17.83 0.28 -16.62
C ASN A 240 17.23 1.64 -17.04
N PRO A 241 16.01 2.00 -16.61
CA PRO A 241 15.40 3.29 -16.98
C PRO A 241 16.04 4.49 -16.28
N PHE A 242 16.84 4.27 -15.22
CA PHE A 242 17.52 5.33 -14.49
C PHE A 242 18.79 5.82 -15.20
N ASN A 243 19.27 5.06 -16.20
CA ASN A 243 20.35 5.47 -17.09
C ASN A 243 19.75 5.74 -18.49
N PRO A 244 19.63 7.00 -18.95
CA PRO A 244 19.01 7.30 -20.24
C PRO A 244 19.92 6.93 -21.43
N ALA A 245 21.20 6.61 -21.21
CA ALA A 245 22.11 6.23 -22.27
C ALA A 245 21.62 4.94 -22.94
N ARG A 246 21.46 5.00 -24.27
CA ARG A 246 21.09 3.85 -25.12
C ARG A 246 22.34 3.07 -25.57
N GLN A 247 23.31 2.92 -24.67
CA GLN A 247 24.55 2.20 -24.92
C GLN A 247 24.40 0.80 -24.32
N GLY A 248 24.52 -0.23 -25.15
CA GLY A 248 24.36 -1.63 -24.72
C GLY A 248 23.92 -2.56 -25.84
N LYS A 249 24.06 -3.86 -25.62
CA LYS A 249 23.60 -4.88 -26.57
C LYS A 249 22.07 -4.92 -26.58
N LEU A 250 21.49 -4.92 -27.78
CA LEU A 250 20.06 -5.17 -27.97
C LEU A 250 19.77 -6.66 -27.85
N ASP A 251 18.96 -7.02 -26.87
CA ASP A 251 18.28 -8.31 -26.85
C ASP A 251 17.08 -8.27 -27.81
N LYS A 252 17.17 -8.97 -28.93
CA LYS A 252 16.14 -8.97 -29.98
C LYS A 252 14.85 -9.68 -29.55
N GLU A 253 14.95 -10.65 -28.65
CA GLU A 253 13.82 -11.47 -28.22
C GLU A 253 12.86 -10.68 -27.32
N TRP A 254 13.39 -10.02 -26.30
CA TRP A 254 12.62 -9.20 -25.37
C TRP A 254 12.57 -7.72 -25.78
N GLN A 255 13.35 -7.34 -26.80
CA GLN A 255 13.50 -5.96 -27.29
C GLN A 255 13.96 -5.01 -26.19
N VAL A 256 14.99 -5.44 -25.46
CA VAL A 256 15.58 -4.72 -24.33
C VAL A 256 17.01 -4.32 -24.68
N ILE A 257 17.38 -3.06 -24.53
CA ILE A 257 18.79 -2.63 -24.56
C ILE A 257 19.37 -2.87 -23.17
N VAL A 258 20.40 -3.69 -23.09
CA VAL A 258 21.10 -4.04 -21.84
C VAL A 258 22.09 -2.93 -21.50
N ASN A 259 21.60 -1.85 -20.89
CA ASN A 259 22.36 -0.68 -20.47
C ASN A 259 22.73 -0.74 -18.96
N ARG A 260 23.54 -1.73 -18.58
CA ARG A 260 23.95 -1.97 -17.19
C ARG A 260 25.04 -1.01 -16.71
#